data_AF-A0A661CMA8-F1
#
_entry.id   AF-A0A661CMA8-F1
#
_cell.length_a   1.000
_cell.length_b   1.000
_cell.length_c   1.000
_cell.angle_alpha   90.00
_cell.angle_beta   90.00
_cell.angle_gamma   90.00
#
_symmetry.space_group_name_H-M   'P 1'
#
loop_
_entity.id
_entity.type
_entity.pdbx_description
1 polymer ?
#
loop_
_entity_poly.entity_id
_entity_poly.type
_entity_poly.pdbx_seq_one_letter_code
_entity_poly.pdbx_strand_id
1 'polypeptide(L)'
;MTPQLYQQNETLFQWSTGAAYLYSLYELGPYKLITGVNCEFLAANKQEIALLDTGAELSVAGHEVYQDFLEEEGSASLLGAPVGERIINTRFGSFEGSLYRIDVGLVAEWGESLTIEGTFLFCEEWRGPTVLGFHGFLERIRFAIDPDYEQIGCIYFAET
;
A
#
# COMPACT_ATOMS: atom_id res chain seq x y z
N MET A 1 -3.00 -25.01 -7.40
CA MET A 1 -3.52 -25.17 -6.02
C MET A 1 -4.17 -23.83 -5.71
N THR A 2 -5.48 -23.73 -5.48
CA THR A 2 -6.17 -22.43 -5.38
C THR A 2 -5.87 -21.79 -4.03
N PRO A 3 -5.00 -20.76 -3.93
CA PRO A 3 -4.49 -20.24 -2.65
C PRO A 3 -5.53 -19.45 -1.84
N GLN A 4 -6.72 -19.27 -2.41
CA GLN A 4 -7.86 -18.54 -1.84
C GLN A 4 -8.62 -19.33 -0.76
N LEU A 5 -8.37 -20.63 -0.62
CA LEU A 5 -9.16 -21.51 0.24
C LEU A 5 -8.38 -21.90 1.50
N TYR A 6 -8.97 -21.69 2.67
CA TYR A 6 -8.50 -22.33 3.91
C TYR A 6 -9.43 -23.48 4.30
N GLN A 7 -8.86 -24.54 4.88
CA GLN A 7 -9.62 -25.72 5.30
C GLN A 7 -9.96 -25.63 6.80
N GLN A 8 -11.24 -25.71 7.13
CA GLN A 8 -11.72 -25.86 8.49
C GLN A 8 -12.78 -26.96 8.50
N ASN A 9 -12.58 -28.01 9.32
CA ASN A 9 -13.49 -29.17 9.41
C ASN A 9 -13.85 -29.76 8.02
N GLU A 10 -12.84 -30.04 7.19
CA GLU A 10 -13.02 -30.60 5.84
C GLU A 10 -13.77 -29.71 4.83
N THR A 11 -14.15 -28.50 5.23
CA THR A 11 -14.79 -27.51 4.36
C THR A 11 -13.76 -26.49 3.91
N LEU A 12 -13.76 -26.17 2.60
CA LEU A 12 -12.92 -25.13 2.01
C LEU A 12 -13.70 -23.81 2.01
N PHE A 13 -13.11 -22.77 2.60
CA PHE A 13 -13.68 -21.44 2.66
C PHE A 13 -12.81 -20.45 1.90
N GLN A 14 -13.43 -19.63 1.06
CA GLN A 14 -12.75 -18.48 0.46
C GLN A 14 -12.59 -17.41 1.55
N TRP A 15 -11.34 -17.10 1.91
CA TRP A 15 -11.06 -16.05 2.90
C TRP A 15 -10.79 -14.69 2.26
N SER A 16 -10.30 -14.67 1.02
CA SER A 16 -9.92 -13.44 0.32
C SER A 16 -11.14 -12.77 -0.30
N THR A 17 -11.26 -11.46 -0.08
CA THR A 17 -12.23 -10.58 -0.75
C THR A 17 -11.84 -10.35 -2.22
N GLY A 18 -10.54 -10.15 -2.46
CA GLY A 18 -10.00 -9.90 -3.79
C GLY A 18 -8.59 -10.44 -3.95
N ALA A 19 -8.12 -10.39 -5.19
CA ALA A 19 -6.76 -10.68 -5.55
C ALA A 19 -6.27 -9.67 -6.58
N ALA A 20 -5.00 -9.28 -6.46
CA ALA A 20 -4.33 -8.40 -7.39
C ALA A 20 -3.04 -8.99 -7.97
N TYR A 21 -2.59 -8.45 -9.09
CA TYR A 21 -1.26 -8.74 -9.63
C TYR A 21 -0.17 -8.31 -8.65
N LEU A 22 0.83 -9.17 -8.53
CA LEU A 22 2.06 -8.91 -7.81
C LEU A 22 3.14 -8.45 -8.79
N TYR A 23 3.60 -7.22 -8.63
CA TYR A 23 4.66 -6.66 -9.46
C TYR A 23 6.02 -6.97 -8.82
N SER A 24 6.64 -8.06 -9.23
CA SER A 24 7.96 -8.46 -8.73
C SER A 24 9.08 -7.73 -9.46
N LEU A 25 10.07 -7.22 -8.70
CA LEU A 25 11.26 -6.57 -9.25
C LEU A 25 10.96 -5.39 -10.19
N TYR A 26 9.83 -4.71 -9.97
CA TYR A 26 9.34 -3.65 -10.84
C TYR A 26 10.21 -2.39 -10.74
N GLU A 27 10.57 -1.82 -11.88
CA GLU A 27 11.37 -0.59 -11.95
C GLU A 27 10.45 0.62 -12.03
N LEU A 28 10.55 1.50 -11.04
CA LEU A 28 9.82 2.76 -10.98
C LEU A 28 10.85 3.90 -10.90
N GLY A 29 11.17 4.48 -12.06
CA GLY A 29 12.25 5.45 -12.18
C GLY A 29 13.59 4.87 -11.69
N PRO A 30 14.27 5.48 -10.70
CA PRO A 30 15.51 4.95 -10.13
C PRO A 30 15.29 3.87 -9.06
N TYR A 31 14.04 3.53 -8.73
CA TYR A 31 13.69 2.62 -7.65
C TYR A 31 13.32 1.24 -8.19
N LYS A 32 13.58 0.22 -7.37
CA LYS A 32 13.15 -1.15 -7.63
C LYS A 32 12.21 -1.62 -6.53
N LEU A 33 10.98 -1.92 -6.88
CA LEU A 33 9.99 -2.47 -5.96
C LEU A 33 10.14 -3.99 -5.97
N ILE A 34 10.58 -4.56 -4.86
CA ILE A 34 10.76 -6.03 -4.76
C ILE A 34 9.39 -6.71 -4.87
N THR A 35 8.40 -6.12 -4.19
CA THR A 35 7.01 -6.59 -4.15
C THR A 35 6.08 -5.38 -4.31
N GLY A 36 5.60 -5.13 -5.52
CA GLY A 36 4.67 -4.04 -5.81
C GLY A 36 3.21 -4.53 -5.90
N VAL A 37 2.28 -3.65 -5.54
CA VAL A 37 0.83 -3.87 -5.71
C VAL A 37 0.18 -2.58 -6.22
N ASN A 38 -0.81 -2.70 -7.11
CA ASN A 38 -1.53 -1.53 -7.61
C ASN A 38 -2.49 -0.99 -6.54
N CYS A 39 -2.36 0.30 -6.25
CA CYS A 39 -3.14 1.00 -5.25
C CYS A 39 -3.84 2.20 -5.86
N GLU A 40 -4.98 2.55 -5.29
CA GLU A 40 -5.71 3.79 -5.54
C GLU A 40 -5.70 4.67 -4.29
N PHE A 41 -5.24 5.90 -4.41
CA PHE A 41 -5.32 6.93 -3.38
C PHE A 41 -6.56 7.76 -3.66
N LEU A 42 -7.68 7.40 -3.04
CA LEU A 42 -9.03 7.82 -3.45
C LEU A 42 -9.18 9.34 -3.47
N ALA A 43 -8.72 10.00 -2.41
CA ALA A 43 -8.85 11.45 -2.30
C ALA A 43 -8.03 12.20 -3.36
N ALA A 44 -6.85 11.69 -3.72
CA ALA A 44 -6.01 12.24 -4.79
C ALA A 44 -6.42 11.78 -6.19
N ASN A 45 -7.44 10.90 -6.32
CA ASN A 45 -7.83 10.27 -7.58
C ASN A 45 -6.62 9.72 -8.37
N LYS A 46 -5.65 9.13 -7.65
CA LYS A 46 -4.38 8.65 -8.20
C LYS A 46 -4.30 7.14 -8.08
N GLN A 47 -3.88 6.47 -9.15
CA GLN A 47 -3.46 5.07 -9.09
C GLN A 47 -1.96 4.95 -9.32
N GLU A 48 -1.30 4.09 -8.53
CA GLU A 48 0.11 3.76 -8.72
C GLU A 48 0.48 2.42 -8.08
N ILE A 49 1.62 1.87 -8.49
CA ILE A 49 2.19 0.67 -7.88
C ILE A 49 2.96 1.08 -6.63
N ALA A 50 2.46 0.70 -5.47
CA ALA A 50 3.11 0.92 -4.18
C ALA A 50 3.96 -0.28 -3.77
N LEU A 51 5.05 -0.02 -3.04
CA LEU A 51 5.87 -1.07 -2.43
C LEU A 51 5.14 -1.68 -1.24
N LEU A 52 4.86 -2.99 -1.29
CA LEU A 52 4.44 -3.74 -0.12
C LEU A 52 5.69 -4.15 0.68
N ASP A 53 5.86 -3.56 1.87
CA ASP A 53 7.05 -3.77 2.71
C ASP A 53 6.65 -4.09 4.15
N THR A 54 6.61 -5.38 4.48
CA THR A 54 6.36 -5.85 5.85
C THR A 54 7.48 -5.50 6.83
N GLY A 55 8.66 -5.09 6.34
CA GLY A 55 9.78 -4.62 7.15
C GLY A 55 9.76 -3.12 7.42
N ALA A 56 8.93 -2.35 6.72
CA ALA A 56 8.72 -0.93 6.99
C ALA A 56 7.76 -0.76 8.16
N GLU A 57 8.14 0.03 9.17
CA GLU A 57 7.29 0.29 10.34
C GLU A 57 6.01 1.03 9.94
N LEU A 58 6.13 2.05 9.10
CA LEU A 58 5.04 2.94 8.69
C LEU A 58 4.90 2.95 7.18
N SER A 59 3.68 3.20 6.70
CA SER A 59 3.47 3.60 5.30
C SER A 59 4.00 5.00 5.07
N VAL A 60 4.53 5.25 3.86
CA VAL A 60 5.11 6.55 3.47
C VAL A 60 4.55 6.93 2.11
N ALA A 61 4.00 8.13 1.98
CA ALA A 61 3.56 8.65 0.69
C ALA A 61 4.79 8.92 -0.19
N GLY A 62 4.80 8.35 -1.40
CA GLY A 62 5.80 8.63 -2.41
C GLY A 62 5.68 10.08 -2.91
N HIS A 63 6.71 10.55 -3.61
CA HIS A 63 6.77 11.94 -4.07
C HIS A 63 5.53 12.36 -4.88
N GLU A 64 5.08 11.50 -5.80
CA GLU A 64 3.95 11.78 -6.67
C GLU A 64 2.61 11.84 -5.89
N VAL A 65 2.40 10.92 -4.95
CA VAL A 65 1.22 10.96 -4.05
C VAL A 65 1.27 12.21 -3.18
N TYR A 66 2.44 12.52 -2.61
CA TYR A 66 2.63 13.71 -1.80
C TYR A 66 2.26 14.99 -2.57
N GLN A 67 2.71 15.13 -3.83
CA GLN A 67 2.36 16.28 -4.66
C GLN A 67 0.88 16.32 -4.99
N ASP A 68 0.26 15.21 -5.39
CA ASP A 68 -1.16 15.20 -5.76
C ASP A 68 -2.07 15.62 -4.58
N PHE A 69 -1.68 15.31 -3.35
CA PHE A 69 -2.41 15.79 -2.15
C PHE A 69 -2.16 17.26 -1.81
N LEU A 70 -1.11 17.90 -2.33
CA LEU A 70 -0.67 19.25 -1.93
C LEU A 70 -0.72 20.32 -3.04
N GLU A 71 -0.56 19.96 -4.31
CA GLU A 71 -0.48 20.89 -5.44
C GLU A 71 -1.85 21.33 -6.00
N GLU A 72 -2.91 20.55 -5.76
CA GLU A 72 -4.25 21.03 -6.09
C GLU A 72 -4.61 22.20 -5.15
N GLU A 73 -4.82 23.40 -5.72
CA GLU A 73 -5.32 24.58 -4.99
C GLU A 73 -6.70 24.26 -4.35
N GLY A 74 -6.66 23.67 -3.16
CA GLY A 74 -7.83 23.10 -2.48
C GLY A 74 -7.53 21.81 -1.70
N SER A 75 -6.42 21.11 -1.96
CA SER A 75 -6.19 19.71 -1.54
C SER A 75 -5.45 19.51 -0.23
N ALA A 76 -4.92 20.58 0.36
CA ALA A 76 -4.69 20.61 1.81
C ALA A 76 -5.99 20.34 2.61
N SER A 77 -7.19 20.48 1.99
CA SER A 77 -8.45 20.03 2.59
C SER A 77 -8.67 18.51 2.56
N LEU A 78 -8.01 17.78 1.66
CA LEU A 78 -8.21 16.33 1.46
C LEU A 78 -7.54 15.49 2.56
N LEU A 79 -6.38 15.92 3.06
CA LEU A 79 -5.65 15.19 4.10
C LEU A 79 -6.25 15.34 5.51
N GLY A 80 -7.19 16.26 5.70
CA GLY A 80 -7.71 16.58 7.02
C GLY A 80 -6.62 17.09 7.98
N ALA A 81 -6.85 16.95 9.29
CA ALA A 81 -5.86 17.32 10.29
C ALA A 81 -4.84 16.20 10.50
N PRO A 82 -3.53 16.52 10.67
CA PRO A 82 -2.53 15.51 10.98
C PRO A 82 -2.84 14.84 12.31
N VAL A 83 -2.59 13.52 12.39
CA VAL A 83 -2.80 12.72 13.60
C VAL A 83 -1.53 12.59 14.45
N GLY A 84 -0.40 13.16 13.99
CA GLY A 84 0.85 13.27 14.74
C GLY A 84 2.05 13.54 13.83
N GLU A 85 3.21 13.73 14.43
CA GLU A 85 4.50 13.89 13.74
C GLU A 85 5.39 12.67 13.97
N ARG A 86 6.18 12.26 12.98
CA ARG A 86 7.15 11.16 13.12
C ARG A 86 8.45 11.43 12.38
N ILE A 87 9.52 10.87 12.94
CA ILE A 87 10.81 10.74 12.28
C ILE A 87 11.02 9.25 12.01
N ILE A 88 11.23 8.89 10.74
CA ILE A 88 11.65 7.55 10.35
C ILE A 88 13.15 7.53 10.03
N ASN A 89 13.83 6.45 10.41
CA ASN A 89 15.23 6.25 10.10
C ASN A 89 15.37 5.14 9.07
N THR A 90 15.98 5.47 7.94
CA THR A 90 16.22 4.53 6.85
C THR A 90 17.71 4.45 6.55
N ARG A 91 18.10 3.54 5.64
CA ARG A 91 19.47 3.49 5.11
C ARG A 91 19.90 4.76 4.36
N PHE A 92 18.96 5.62 4.00
CA PHE A 92 19.20 6.88 3.28
C PHE A 92 19.19 8.11 4.18
N GLY A 93 19.04 7.93 5.50
CA GLY A 93 18.97 9.02 6.48
C GLY A 93 17.66 9.04 7.25
N SER A 94 17.49 10.11 8.01
CA SER A 94 16.30 10.39 8.81
C SER A 94 15.36 11.30 8.04
N PHE A 95 14.07 10.99 8.06
CA PHE A 95 13.03 11.75 7.39
C PHE A 95 11.95 12.13 8.40
N GLU A 96 11.64 13.42 8.49
CA GLU A 96 10.60 13.96 9.36
C GLU A 96 9.35 14.33 8.55
N GLY A 97 8.17 14.04 9.11
CA GLY A 97 6.92 14.42 8.47
C GLY A 97 5.70 14.17 9.35
N SER A 98 4.56 14.59 8.83
CA SER A 98 3.27 14.48 9.50
C SER A 98 2.55 13.20 9.09
N LEU A 99 1.85 12.59 10.04
CA LEU A 99 0.99 11.43 9.83
C LEU A 99 -0.43 11.87 9.48
N TYR A 100 -0.98 11.28 8.43
CA TYR A 100 -2.37 11.48 8.01
C TYR A 100 -3.08 10.15 7.86
N ARG A 101 -4.40 10.17 8.04
CA ARG A 101 -5.28 9.05 7.73
C ARG A 101 -5.89 9.26 6.36
N ILE A 102 -5.67 8.31 5.46
CA ILE A 102 -6.16 8.37 4.08
C ILE A 102 -6.76 7.04 3.67
N ASP A 103 -7.81 7.08 2.85
CA ASP A 103 -8.37 5.89 2.23
C ASP A 103 -7.51 5.45 1.05
N VAL A 104 -7.06 4.18 1.09
CA VAL A 104 -6.30 3.55 0.01
C VAL A 104 -7.02 2.29 -0.43
N GLY A 105 -7.28 2.19 -1.73
CA GLY A 105 -7.85 1.01 -2.39
C GLY A 105 -6.75 0.07 -2.88
N LEU A 106 -6.83 -1.22 -2.50
CA LEU A 106 -6.14 -2.30 -3.20
C LEU A 106 -7.00 -2.70 -4.41
N VAL A 107 -6.50 -2.42 -5.61
CA VAL A 107 -7.25 -2.61 -6.85
C VAL A 107 -7.21 -4.09 -7.24
N ALA A 108 -8.37 -4.76 -7.24
CA ALA A 108 -8.45 -6.17 -7.58
C ALA A 108 -8.55 -6.42 -9.09
N GLU A 109 -7.76 -7.36 -9.61
CA GLU A 109 -8.02 -7.98 -10.92
C GLU A 109 -9.04 -9.12 -10.82
N TRP A 110 -9.20 -9.73 -9.65
CA TRP A 110 -10.21 -10.75 -9.38
C TRP A 110 -10.90 -10.53 -8.04
N GLY A 111 -12.22 -10.74 -8.01
CA GLY A 111 -13.02 -10.49 -6.80
C GLY A 111 -13.32 -8.99 -6.65
N GLU A 112 -13.30 -8.51 -5.42
CA GLU A 112 -13.63 -7.11 -5.09
C GLU A 112 -12.39 -6.36 -4.62
N SER A 113 -12.23 -5.12 -5.09
CA SER A 113 -11.22 -4.20 -4.55
C SER A 113 -11.50 -3.91 -3.08
N LEU A 114 -10.44 -3.65 -2.31
CA LEU A 114 -10.53 -3.43 -0.87
C LEU A 114 -10.04 -2.02 -0.51
N THR A 115 -10.92 -1.19 0.06
CA THR A 115 -10.55 0.14 0.57
C THR A 115 -10.27 0.07 2.07
N ILE A 116 -9.13 0.61 2.50
CA ILE A 116 -8.69 0.64 3.90
C ILE A 116 -8.28 2.06 4.29
N GLU A 117 -8.76 2.54 5.44
CA GLU A 117 -8.22 3.74 6.07
C GLU A 117 -6.83 3.43 6.64
N GLY A 118 -5.80 3.98 6.00
CA GLY A 118 -4.39 3.83 6.33
C GLY A 118 -3.80 5.03 7.02
N THR A 119 -2.81 4.83 7.90
CA THR A 119 -1.96 5.92 8.39
C THR A 119 -0.67 6.01 7.59
N PHE A 120 -0.43 7.16 6.95
CA PHE A 120 0.73 7.41 6.09
C PHE A 120 1.53 8.59 6.59
N LEU A 121 2.86 8.47 6.54
CA LEU A 121 3.79 9.58 6.69
C LEU A 121 3.86 10.38 5.39
N PHE A 122 3.56 11.68 5.47
CA PHE A 122 3.80 12.64 4.41
C PHE A 122 5.06 13.44 4.76
N CYS A 123 6.11 13.23 3.96
CA CYS A 123 7.42 13.85 4.17
C CYS A 123 7.88 14.50 2.86
N GLU A 124 8.05 15.82 2.86
CA GLU A 124 8.43 16.59 1.68
C GLU A 124 9.79 16.16 1.11
N GLU A 125 10.70 15.68 1.96
CA GLU A 125 12.04 15.26 1.55
C GLU A 125 12.09 13.82 1.02
N TRP A 126 11.03 13.04 1.22
CA TRP A 126 10.96 11.68 0.71
C TRP A 126 10.90 11.72 -0.82
N ARG A 127 11.90 11.09 -1.46
CA ARG A 127 11.96 10.93 -2.92
C ARG A 127 11.65 9.50 -3.36
N GLY A 128 11.54 8.57 -2.41
CA GLY A 128 11.27 7.17 -2.69
C GLY A 128 9.86 6.89 -3.22
N PRO A 129 9.56 5.63 -3.55
CA PRO A 129 8.22 5.21 -3.93
C PRO A 129 7.27 5.31 -2.73
N THR A 130 5.97 5.20 -2.99
CA THR A 130 5.01 4.96 -1.91
C THR A 130 5.25 3.58 -1.30
N VAL A 131 5.23 3.53 0.03
CA VAL A 131 5.45 2.32 0.82
C VAL A 131 4.19 2.01 1.61
N LEU A 132 3.73 0.77 1.54
CA LEU A 132 2.72 0.18 2.41
C LEU A 132 3.46 -0.53 3.54
N GLY A 133 3.52 0.12 4.71
CA GLY A 133 4.21 -0.38 5.89
C GLY A 133 3.27 -1.08 6.87
N PHE A 134 3.85 -1.67 7.91
CA PHE A 134 3.13 -2.56 8.80
C PHE A 134 2.12 -1.85 9.70
N HIS A 135 2.58 -0.91 10.52
CA HIS A 135 1.73 -0.23 11.49
C HIS A 135 0.88 0.84 10.82
N GLY A 136 -0.43 0.79 11.11
CA GLY A 136 -1.41 1.70 10.55
C GLY A 136 -1.91 1.34 9.15
N PHE A 137 -1.34 0.35 8.45
CA PHE A 137 -1.83 -0.14 7.16
C PHE A 137 -1.84 -1.67 7.03
N LEU A 138 -0.70 -2.34 6.84
CA LEU A 138 -0.71 -3.78 6.53
C LEU A 138 -1.30 -4.65 7.66
N GLU A 139 -1.21 -4.22 8.92
CA GLU A 139 -1.86 -4.92 10.04
C GLU A 139 -3.40 -4.95 9.96
N ARG A 140 -4.01 -4.09 9.13
CA ARG A 140 -5.45 -4.00 8.88
C ARG A 140 -5.94 -4.90 7.76
N ILE A 141 -5.01 -5.55 7.06
CA ILE A 141 -5.33 -6.48 5.98
C ILE A 141 -4.78 -7.86 6.31
N ARG A 142 -5.56 -8.89 5.98
CA ARG A 142 -5.03 -10.24 5.82
C ARG A 142 -4.60 -10.35 4.37
N PHE A 143 -3.38 -10.78 4.12
CA PHE A 143 -2.92 -11.02 2.76
C PHE A 143 -2.04 -12.25 2.65
N ALA A 144 -2.00 -12.82 1.46
CA ALA A 144 -1.10 -13.90 1.09
C ALA A 144 -0.48 -13.59 -0.27
N ILE A 145 0.80 -13.91 -0.41
CA ILE A 145 1.53 -13.75 -1.66
C ILE A 145 1.69 -15.14 -2.29
N ASP A 146 1.24 -15.29 -3.52
CA ASP A 146 1.57 -16.43 -4.38
C ASP A 146 2.55 -15.95 -5.46
N PRO A 147 3.87 -16.16 -5.24
CA PRO A 147 4.89 -15.73 -6.18
C PRO A 147 5.00 -16.77 -7.31
N ASP A 148 4.42 -16.45 -8.47
CA ASP A 148 4.76 -17.16 -9.70
C ASP A 148 5.87 -16.38 -10.41
N TYR A 149 7.09 -16.93 -10.40
CA TYR A 149 8.26 -16.32 -11.04
C TYR A 149 8.30 -16.54 -12.57
N GLU A 150 7.48 -17.46 -13.10
CA GLU A 150 7.37 -17.74 -14.53
C GLU A 150 6.14 -17.04 -15.16
N GLN A 151 5.18 -16.60 -14.34
CA GLN A 151 3.99 -15.81 -14.75
C GLN A 151 3.90 -14.49 -13.96
N ILE A 152 2.73 -13.85 -13.96
CA ILE A 152 2.43 -12.73 -13.07
C ILE A 152 1.97 -13.33 -11.74
N GLY A 153 2.77 -13.18 -10.69
CA GLY A 153 2.37 -13.55 -9.33
C GLY A 153 1.14 -12.78 -8.86
N CYS A 154 0.57 -13.17 -7.72
CA CYS A 154 -0.60 -12.49 -7.16
C CYS A 154 -0.53 -12.28 -5.65
N ILE A 155 -1.26 -11.28 -5.20
CA ILE A 155 -1.56 -11.04 -3.79
C ILE A 155 -3.06 -11.23 -3.57
N TYR A 156 -3.41 -12.06 -2.61
CA TYR A 156 -4.78 -12.21 -2.11
C TYR A 156 -4.95 -11.31 -0.91
N PHE A 157 -6.09 -10.65 -0.77
CA PHE A 157 -6.35 -9.75 0.36
C PHE A 157 -7.80 -9.79 0.86
N ALA A 158 -7.95 -9.48 2.14
CA ALA A 158 -9.21 -9.25 2.84
C ALA A 158 -8.98 -8.28 4.02
N GLU A 159 -10.03 -7.61 4.48
CA GLU A 159 -9.98 -6.82 5.71
C GLU A 159 -9.79 -7.75 6.93
N THR A 160 -9.08 -7.26 7.96
CA THR A 160 -8.87 -8.00 9.21
C THR A 160 -10.09 -8.02 10.11
#